data_AF-A0A7G2ELE3-F1
#
_entry.id   AF-A0A7G2ELE3-F1
#
_cell.length_a   1.000
_cell.length_b   1.000
_cell.length_c   1.000
_cell.angle_alpha   90.00
_cell.angle_beta   90.00
_cell.angle_gamma   90.00
#
_symmetry.space_group_name_H-M   'P 1'
#
loop_
_entity.id
_entity.type
_entity.pdbx_description
1 polymer ?
#
loop_
_entity_poly.entity_id
_entity_poly.type
_entity_poly.pdbx_seq_one_letter_code
_entity_poly.pdbx_strand_id
1 'polypeptide(L)'
;MPGTVENRLVLISSLPPMPTAASYVVVGSNIFVMGGRYDWNVEEWEAQPPSSIALCIDCRTHTTRLVADMPVGLMTNVSKVIDEKIYIVGRVWASATIVEFDLRTEKWADGTKPGWEADDRWLTSLSTTAGKFFIFF
;
A
#
# COMPACT_ATOMS: atom_id res chain seq x y z
N MET A 1 6.82 26.11 -34.20
CA MET A 1 6.90 24.63 -34.27
C MET A 1 6.47 24.10 -32.92
N PRO A 2 5.39 23.31 -32.81
CA PRO A 2 5.05 22.67 -31.54
C PRO A 2 6.07 21.54 -31.32
N GLY A 3 6.85 21.63 -30.26
CA GLY A 3 7.78 20.57 -29.86
C GLY A 3 6.99 19.33 -29.47
N THR A 4 7.21 18.22 -30.18
CA THR A 4 6.69 16.91 -29.81
C THR A 4 7.27 16.52 -28.46
N VAL A 5 6.42 16.42 -27.45
CA VAL A 5 6.80 15.86 -26.15
C VAL A 5 7.10 14.38 -26.37
N GLU A 6 8.37 13.99 -26.23
CA GLU A 6 8.75 12.59 -26.25
C GLU A 6 8.39 11.93 -24.92
N ASN A 7 7.47 10.98 -24.95
CA ASN A 7 7.10 10.18 -23.79
C ASN A 7 8.17 9.10 -23.55
N ARG A 8 9.20 9.43 -22.78
CA ARG A 8 10.29 8.51 -22.40
C ARG A 8 10.16 8.10 -20.94
N LEU A 9 10.38 6.81 -20.67
CA LEU A 9 10.59 6.33 -19.30
C LEU A 9 12.02 6.66 -18.87
N VAL A 10 12.17 7.15 -17.65
CA VAL A 10 13.47 7.51 -17.07
C VAL A 10 13.65 6.75 -15.76
N LEU A 11 14.83 6.17 -15.57
CA LEU A 11 15.19 5.50 -14.32
C LEU A 11 15.43 6.54 -13.22
N ILE A 12 14.79 6.35 -12.07
CA ILE A 12 15.05 7.13 -10.85
C ILE A 12 15.98 6.32 -9.95
N SER A 13 17.29 6.50 -10.14
CA SER A 13 18.34 5.70 -9.47
C SER A 13 18.45 5.91 -7.95
N SER A 14 17.79 6.93 -7.41
CA SER A 14 17.79 7.25 -5.98
C SER A 14 16.78 6.44 -5.17
N LEU A 15 15.86 5.72 -5.83
CA LEU A 15 14.87 4.90 -5.15
C LEU A 15 15.49 3.56 -4.69
N PRO A 16 15.16 3.09 -3.47
CA PRO A 16 15.58 1.75 -3.02
C PRO A 16 14.89 0.66 -3.85
N PRO A 17 15.32 -0.60 -3.72
CA PRO A 17 14.54 -1.74 -4.21
C PRO A 17 13.08 -1.63 -3.75
N MET A 18 12.14 -1.84 -4.66
CA MET A 18 10.71 -1.65 -4.40
C MET A 18 10.02 -3.01 -4.22
N PRO A 19 9.19 -3.19 -3.18
CA PRO A 19 8.54 -4.46 -2.91
C PRO A 19 7.47 -4.79 -3.96
N THR A 20 7.40 -6.05 -4.34
CA THR A 20 6.29 -6.63 -5.13
C THR A 20 5.05 -6.81 -4.26
N ALA A 21 3.86 -6.75 -4.85
CA ALA A 21 2.57 -6.88 -4.14
C ALA A 21 2.39 -5.92 -2.94
N ALA A 22 3.11 -4.80 -2.95
CA ALA A 22 2.92 -3.71 -2.00
C ALA A 22 1.78 -2.79 -2.44
N SER A 23 1.26 -2.01 -1.49
CA SER A 23 0.37 -0.91 -1.78
C SER A 23 1.17 0.29 -2.26
N TYR A 24 0.86 0.84 -3.44
CA TYR A 24 1.42 2.10 -3.95
C TYR A 24 0.31 3.15 -4.01
N VAL A 25 0.30 4.08 -3.06
CA VAL A 25 -0.80 5.05 -2.90
C VAL A 25 -0.31 6.46 -3.17
N VAL A 26 -0.87 7.08 -4.20
CA VAL A 26 -0.56 8.47 -4.57
C VAL A 26 -1.37 9.43 -3.72
N VAL A 27 -0.68 10.36 -3.04
CA VAL A 27 -1.28 11.46 -2.28
C VAL A 27 -0.54 12.75 -2.61
N GLY A 28 -1.16 13.61 -3.42
CA GLY A 28 -0.50 14.82 -3.92
C GLY A 28 0.74 14.48 -4.77
N SER A 29 1.91 14.98 -4.38
CA SER A 29 3.20 14.66 -5.02
C SER A 29 3.96 13.53 -4.35
N ASN A 30 3.33 12.80 -3.42
CA ASN A 30 3.94 11.71 -2.70
C ASN A 30 3.36 10.36 -3.11
N ILE A 31 4.18 9.31 -3.06
CA ILE A 31 3.76 7.91 -3.20
C ILE A 31 4.11 7.19 -1.90
N PHE A 32 3.09 6.70 -1.21
CA PHE A 32 3.27 5.80 -0.06
C PHE A 32 3.40 4.37 -0.56
N VAL A 33 4.48 3.70 -0.18
CA VAL A 33 4.74 2.29 -0.49
C VAL A 33 4.66 1.51 0.81
N MET A 34 3.71 0.60 0.91
CA MET A 34 3.36 -0.05 2.17
C MET A 34 3.21 -1.56 1.98
N GLY A 35 4.01 -2.32 2.71
CA GLY A 35 3.97 -3.78 2.75
C GLY A 35 4.62 -4.46 1.54
N GLY A 36 4.05 -5.61 1.14
CA GLY A 36 4.53 -6.40 0.01
C GLY A 36 5.72 -7.30 0.35
N ARG A 37 6.47 -7.72 -0.68
CA ARG A 37 7.61 -8.63 -0.59
C ARG A 37 8.79 -8.15 -1.41
N TYR A 38 9.97 -8.18 -0.81
CA TYR A 38 11.23 -7.83 -1.47
C TYR A 38 11.83 -8.99 -2.28
N ASP A 39 11.51 -10.23 -1.92
CA ASP A 39 11.98 -11.42 -2.62
C ASP A 39 10.80 -12.34 -2.99
N TRP A 40 10.66 -12.64 -4.27
CA TRP A 40 9.64 -13.55 -4.81
C TRP A 40 10.20 -14.95 -5.12
N ASN A 41 11.52 -15.13 -5.05
CA ASN A 41 12.18 -16.40 -5.38
C ASN A 41 12.22 -17.38 -4.20
N VAL A 42 11.62 -17.00 -3.07
CA VAL A 42 11.52 -17.87 -1.91
C VAL A 42 10.30 -18.76 -2.06
N GLU A 43 10.53 -19.99 -2.54
CA GLU A 43 9.49 -21.02 -2.76
C GLU A 43 8.74 -21.37 -1.48
N GLU A 44 9.42 -21.27 -0.33
CA GLU A 44 8.79 -21.40 0.98
C GLU A 44 8.09 -20.09 1.36
N TRP A 45 6.77 -20.07 1.14
CA TRP A 45 5.90 -18.94 1.46
C TRP A 45 6.07 -18.41 2.91
N GLU A 46 6.43 -19.30 3.84
CA GLU A 46 6.67 -19.00 5.25
C GLU A 46 8.07 -18.44 5.53
N ALA A 47 9.07 -18.71 4.67
CA ALA A 47 10.46 -18.33 4.91
C ALA A 47 10.71 -16.82 4.71
N GLN A 48 9.80 -16.11 4.03
CA GLN A 48 9.79 -14.65 3.95
C GLN A 48 8.37 -14.11 4.11
N PRO A 49 7.94 -13.76 5.34
CA PRO A 49 6.64 -13.14 5.53
C PRO A 49 6.58 -11.77 4.81
N PRO A 50 5.37 -11.29 4.46
CA PRO A 50 5.23 -9.96 3.90
C PRO A 50 5.84 -8.90 4.83
N SER A 51 6.47 -7.88 4.23
CA SER A 51 7.09 -6.79 4.96
C SER A 51 6.06 -5.92 5.65
N SER A 52 6.39 -5.38 6.82
CA SER A 52 5.66 -4.28 7.47
C SER A 52 6.24 -2.91 7.15
N ILE A 53 7.34 -2.84 6.38
CA ILE A 53 8.00 -1.58 6.08
C ILE A 53 7.06 -0.69 5.28
N ALA A 54 7.02 0.59 5.67
CA ALA A 54 6.32 1.63 4.95
C ALA A 54 7.27 2.79 4.66
N LEU A 55 7.22 3.29 3.43
CA LEU A 55 8.01 4.45 3.00
C LEU A 55 7.15 5.44 2.21
N CYS A 56 7.63 6.68 2.15
CA CYS A 56 7.06 7.74 1.33
C CYS A 56 8.12 8.19 0.31
N ILE A 57 7.76 8.18 -0.97
CA ILE A 57 8.53 8.74 -2.07
C ILE A 57 8.04 10.16 -2.31
N ASP A 58 8.93 11.15 -2.25
CA ASP A 58 8.65 12.50 -2.73
C ASP A 58 9.01 12.57 -4.22
N CYS A 59 7.99 12.67 -5.08
CA CYS A 59 8.18 12.71 -6.53
C CYS A 59 8.82 14.01 -7.03
N ARG A 60 8.87 15.08 -6.23
CA ARG A 60 9.48 16.36 -6.63
C ARG A 60 10.99 16.32 -6.49
N THR A 61 11.47 15.65 -5.44
CA THR A 61 12.89 15.54 -5.12
C THR A 61 13.48 14.18 -5.48
N HIS A 62 12.64 13.21 -5.87
CA HIS A 62 13.02 11.83 -6.13
C HIS A 62 13.72 11.19 -4.92
N THR A 63 13.28 11.53 -3.71
CA THR A 63 13.83 10.98 -2.47
C THR A 63 12.83 10.08 -1.77
N THR A 64 13.32 9.25 -0.86
CA THR A 64 12.48 8.40 -0.02
C THR A 64 12.78 8.62 1.45
N ARG A 65 11.76 8.42 2.28
CA ARG A 65 11.90 8.37 3.74
C ARG A 65 11.02 7.26 4.29
N LEU A 66 11.44 6.68 5.41
CA LEU A 66 10.60 5.77 6.18
C LEU A 66 9.45 6.56 6.82
N VAL A 67 8.29 5.90 6.92
CA VAL A 67 7.19 6.32 7.79
C VAL A 67 7.01 5.28 8.88
N ALA A 68 6.02 5.43 9.76
CA ALA A 68 5.75 4.41 10.77
C ALA A 68 5.53 3.04 10.09
N ASP A 69 6.17 1.98 10.61
CA ASP A 69 5.97 0.62 10.10
C ASP A 69 4.53 0.16 10.34
N MET A 70 4.00 -0.62 9.40
CA MET A 70 2.68 -1.23 9.50
C MET A 70 2.56 -2.07 10.78
N PRO A 71 1.38 -2.10 11.42
CA PRO A 71 1.16 -2.95 12.60
C PRO A 71 1.28 -4.45 12.27
N VAL A 72 1.14 -4.81 10.98
CA VAL A 72 1.33 -6.16 10.45
C VAL A 72 1.78 -6.09 9.00
N GLY A 73 2.70 -6.95 8.60
CA GLY A 73 3.12 -7.06 7.20
C GLY A 73 2.09 -7.77 6.34
N LEU A 74 1.74 -7.18 5.20
CA LEU A 74 0.66 -7.67 4.32
C LEU A 74 1.11 -7.73 2.86
N MET A 75 0.67 -8.74 2.13
CA MET A 75 0.50 -8.59 0.68
C MET A 75 -0.75 -7.77 0.44
N THR A 76 -0.65 -6.67 -0.30
CA THR A 76 -1.79 -5.81 -0.55
C THR A 76 -2.64 -6.36 -1.69
N ASN A 77 -3.95 -6.45 -1.45
CA ASN A 77 -4.93 -6.70 -2.51
C ASN A 77 -5.45 -5.36 -3.06
N VAL A 78 -5.89 -4.48 -2.16
CA VAL A 78 -6.43 -3.17 -2.53
C VAL A 78 -6.06 -2.13 -1.48
N SER A 79 -5.86 -0.90 -1.92
CA SER A 79 -5.70 0.25 -1.05
C SER A 79 -6.48 1.45 -1.57
N LYS A 80 -6.87 2.33 -0.65
CA LYS A 80 -7.63 3.54 -1.00
C LYS A 80 -7.42 4.66 0.00
N VAL A 81 -7.38 5.89 -0.53
CA VAL A 81 -7.44 7.10 0.28
C VAL A 81 -8.89 7.50 0.50
N ILE A 82 -9.31 7.63 1.75
CA ILE A 82 -10.63 8.10 2.15
C ILE A 82 -10.47 9.00 3.37
N ASP A 83 -11.03 10.21 3.33
CA ASP A 83 -11.03 11.18 4.45
C ASP A 83 -9.64 11.33 5.11
N GLU A 84 -8.62 11.60 4.29
CA GLU A 84 -7.22 11.78 4.70
C GLU A 84 -6.58 10.55 5.37
N LYS A 85 -7.10 9.36 5.08
CA LYS A 85 -6.57 8.10 5.57
C LYS A 85 -6.34 7.12 4.45
N ILE A 86 -5.25 6.38 4.53
CA ILE A 86 -4.98 5.24 3.64
C ILE A 86 -5.52 3.99 4.32
N TYR A 87 -6.44 3.32 3.65
CA TYR A 87 -6.91 1.99 3.99
C TYR A 87 -6.19 0.98 3.13
N ILE A 88 -5.60 -0.04 3.76
CA ILE A 88 -4.99 -1.17 3.06
C ILE A 88 -5.73 -2.42 3.47
N VAL A 89 -6.27 -3.12 2.47
CA VAL A 89 -6.77 -4.47 2.63
C VAL A 89 -5.76 -5.41 2.00
N GLY A 90 -5.20 -6.26 2.84
CA GLY A 90 -4.21 -7.23 2.42
C GLY A 90 -4.43 -8.58 3.10
N ARG A 91 -3.52 -9.50 2.82
CA ARG A 91 -3.53 -10.83 3.42
C ARG A 91 -2.19 -11.14 4.03
N VAL A 92 -2.24 -11.84 5.16
CA VAL A 92 -1.16 -12.65 5.67
C VAL A 92 -1.71 -14.07 5.81
N TRP A 93 -1.12 -15.01 5.06
CA TRP A 93 -1.66 -16.37 4.89
C TRP A 93 -3.14 -16.37 4.44
N ALA A 94 -4.00 -17.10 5.15
CA ALA A 94 -5.41 -17.25 4.83
C ALA A 94 -6.30 -16.09 5.29
N SER A 95 -5.83 -15.16 6.13
CA SER A 95 -6.69 -14.15 6.75
C SER A 95 -6.57 -12.79 6.07
N ALA A 96 -7.70 -12.26 5.59
CA ALA A 96 -7.79 -10.87 5.17
C ALA A 96 -7.68 -9.94 6.39
N THR A 97 -6.88 -8.89 6.24
CA THR A 97 -6.58 -7.93 7.30
C THR A 97 -6.67 -6.52 6.76
N ILE A 98 -7.18 -5.62 7.58
CA ILE A 98 -7.36 -4.23 7.20
C ILE A 98 -6.68 -3.32 8.21
N VAL A 99 -5.85 -2.44 7.68
CA VAL A 99 -5.08 -1.45 8.44
C VAL A 99 -5.37 -0.05 7.90
N GLU A 100 -5.33 0.92 8.80
CA GLU A 100 -5.63 2.32 8.55
C GLU A 100 -4.41 3.16 8.92
N PHE A 101 -3.96 3.99 7.99
CA PHE A 101 -2.88 4.96 8.17
C PHE A 101 -3.43 6.37 8.07
N ASP A 102 -3.25 7.18 9.11
CA ASP A 102 -3.68 8.57 9.17
C ASP A 102 -2.61 9.46 8.51
N LEU A 103 -2.96 10.10 7.38
CA LEU A 103 -2.00 10.90 6.61
C LEU A 103 -1.57 12.19 7.33
N ARG A 104 -2.37 12.68 8.28
CA ARG A 104 -2.08 13.91 9.01
C ARG A 104 -1.07 13.69 10.12
N THR A 105 -1.15 12.54 10.78
CA THR A 105 -0.29 12.19 11.92
C THR A 105 0.82 11.21 11.56
N GLU A 106 0.75 10.60 10.38
CA GLU A 106 1.63 9.53 9.89
C GLU A 106 1.72 8.35 10.85
N LYS A 107 0.57 7.97 11.41
CA LYS A 107 0.44 6.86 12.37
C LYS A 107 -0.59 5.86 11.90
N TRP A 108 -0.36 4.61 12.30
CA TRP A 108 -1.33 3.55 12.15
C TRP A 108 -2.36 3.61 13.27
N ALA A 109 -3.59 3.22 12.97
CA ALA A 109 -4.59 2.94 13.99
C ALA A 109 -4.16 1.72 14.83
N ASP A 110 -4.57 1.71 16.10
CA ASP A 110 -4.28 0.59 17.00
C ASP A 110 -5.03 -0.67 16.55
N GLY A 111 -4.26 -1.70 16.19
CA GLY A 111 -4.75 -3.01 15.82
C GLY A 111 -5.30 -3.13 14.40
N THR A 112 -5.66 -4.37 14.05
CA THR A 112 -6.44 -4.68 12.86
C THR A 112 -7.90 -4.51 13.23
N LYS A 113 -8.74 -3.89 12.38
CA LYS A 113 -10.16 -3.70 12.71
C LYS A 113 -10.91 -5.04 12.61
N PRO A 114 -11.27 -5.71 13.73
CA PRO A 114 -11.95 -7.00 13.68
C PRO A 114 -13.44 -6.75 13.42
N GLY A 115 -14.06 -7.56 12.55
CA GLY A 115 -15.48 -7.42 12.19
C GLY A 115 -15.75 -6.81 10.82
N TRP A 116 -14.73 -6.70 9.97
CA TRP A 116 -14.91 -6.44 8.54
C TRP A 116 -14.96 -7.80 7.84
N GLU A 117 -16.14 -8.23 7.40
CA GLU A 117 -16.28 -9.45 6.58
C GLU A 117 -15.70 -9.18 5.20
N ALA A 118 -14.39 -9.35 5.06
CA ALA A 118 -13.78 -9.56 3.75
C ALA A 118 -14.04 -11.03 3.38
N ASP A 119 -15.14 -11.31 2.66
CA ASP A 119 -15.31 -12.62 2.04
C ASP A 119 -14.14 -12.86 1.08
N ASP A 120 -13.63 -14.07 1.13
CA ASP A 120 -12.25 -14.47 0.83
C ASP A 120 -11.85 -14.35 -0.65
N ARG A 121 -12.73 -13.85 -1.53
CA ARG A 121 -12.62 -14.07 -2.97
C ARG A 121 -12.74 -12.78 -3.79
N TRP A 122 -11.58 -12.21 -4.16
CA TRP A 122 -11.38 -11.19 -5.21
C TRP A 122 -11.83 -9.76 -4.89
N LEU A 123 -11.13 -9.12 -3.95
CA LEU A 123 -11.33 -7.70 -3.63
C LEU A 123 -10.87 -6.81 -4.80
N THR A 124 -11.80 -6.17 -5.54
CA THR A 124 -11.43 -5.31 -6.68
C THR A 124 -11.53 -3.81 -6.37
N SER A 125 -12.31 -3.40 -5.37
CA SER A 125 -12.40 -2.00 -4.96
C SER A 125 -12.94 -1.82 -3.54
N LEU A 126 -12.67 -0.64 -2.94
CA LEU A 126 -13.15 -0.21 -1.64
C LEU A 126 -13.95 1.09 -1.80
N SER A 127 -15.13 1.24 -1.17
CA SER A 127 -15.89 2.49 -1.17
C SER A 127 -16.51 2.78 0.19
N THR A 128 -16.49 4.03 0.65
CA THR A 128 -17.31 4.46 1.78
C THR A 128 -18.66 4.94 1.29
N THR A 129 -19.74 4.32 1.78
CA THR A 129 -21.10 4.80 1.58
C THR A 129 -21.83 4.72 2.92
N ALA A 130 -22.41 5.83 3.39
CA ALA A 130 -23.08 5.92 4.69
C ALA A 130 -22.25 5.41 5.89
N GLY A 131 -20.94 5.69 5.91
CA GLY A 131 -20.03 5.25 6.98
C GLY A 131 -19.69 3.76 6.95
N LYS A 132 -20.08 3.03 5.90
CA LYS A 132 -19.73 1.62 5.67
C LYS A 132 -18.80 1.49 4.48
N PHE A 133 -17.82 0.60 4.62
CA PHE A 133 -16.94 0.24 3.53
C PHE A 133 -17.56 -0.92 2.74
N PHE A 134 -17.72 -0.74 1.44
CA PHE A 134 -18.19 -1.76 0.51
C PHE A 134 -17.03 -2.28 -0.31
N ILE A 135 -17.00 -3.60 -0.42
CA ILE A 135 -16.08 -4.34 -1.27
C ILE A 135 -16.91 -4.80 -2.48
N PHE A 136 -16.43 -4.52 -3.68
CA PHE A 136 -17.04 -5.01 -4.91
C PHE A 136 -16.15 -6.09 -5.53
N PHE A 137 -16.80 -7.01 -6.25
CA PHE A 137 -16.21 -8.12 -7.01
C PHE A 137 -16.33 -7.82 -8.49
#